data_AF-A0A2K3IYZ9-F1
#
_entry.id   AF-A0A2K3IYZ9-F1
#
_cell.length_a   1.000
_cell.length_b   1.000
_cell.length_c   1.000
_cell.angle_alpha   90.00
_cell.angle_beta   90.00
_cell.angle_gamma   90.00
#
_symmetry.space_group_name_H-M   'P 1'
#
loop_
_entity.id
_entity.type
_entity.pdbx_description
1 polymer ?
#
loop_
_entity_poly.entity_id
_entity_poly.type
_entity_poly.pdbx_seq_one_letter_code
_entity_poly.pdbx_strand_id
1 'polypeptide(L)'
;KGVRGIIVDISQRKQTEEELNKYRNHLEELIAIRTKELKQKTVNLEEANIALKVLLEQRDVDKKEIEKSMLNKIEKLVFPYLEKLKEKKLDSDENVYIDIIEANLKEITSLLSPDLFGQFSKLTPTEIQIADMIRMGKTTKEIAKLLKLSPTTIATHRQNIRKKLALTNKKMNLRTTLSKSQ
;
A
#
# COMPACT_ATOMS: atom_id res chain seq x y z
N LYS A 1 43.06 48.37 -73.80
CA LYS A 1 42.89 47.67 -72.50
C LYS A 1 41.77 46.65 -72.68
N GLY A 2 42.09 45.37 -72.84
CA GLY A 2 41.09 44.31 -73.02
C GLY A 2 40.86 43.58 -71.70
N VAL A 3 39.63 43.54 -71.22
CA VAL A 3 39.24 42.77 -70.03
C VAL A 3 39.12 41.30 -70.42
N ARG A 4 39.94 40.46 -69.81
CA ARG A 4 39.89 39.00 -69.99
C ARG A 4 38.94 38.43 -68.94
N GLY A 5 37.73 38.03 -69.35
CA GLY A 5 36.77 37.34 -68.48
C GLY A 5 36.99 35.84 -68.52
N ILE A 6 36.94 35.18 -67.35
CA ILE A 6 36.89 33.72 -67.24
C ILE A 6 35.42 33.35 -67.07
N ILE A 7 34.88 32.54 -67.98
CA ILE A 7 33.54 31.96 -67.85
C ILE A 7 33.72 30.63 -67.13
N VAL A 8 33.23 30.55 -65.88
CA VAL A 8 33.19 29.31 -65.10
C VAL A 8 31.79 28.75 -65.20
N ASP A 9 31.64 27.50 -65.64
CA ASP A 9 30.35 26.80 -65.61
C ASP A 9 29.97 26.49 -64.15
N ILE A 10 28.89 27.10 -63.70
CA ILE A 10 28.37 26.99 -62.33
C ILE A 10 27.03 26.26 -62.26
N SER A 11 26.57 25.67 -63.36
CA SER A 11 25.22 25.13 -63.50
C SER A 11 24.95 24.00 -62.50
N GLN A 12 25.88 23.05 -62.38
CA GLN A 12 25.79 21.94 -61.42
C GLN A 12 25.78 22.45 -59.97
N ARG A 13 26.66 23.41 -59.65
CA ARG A 13 26.75 23.96 -58.30
C ARG A 13 25.43 24.64 -57.88
N LYS A 14 24.80 25.39 -58.78
CA LYS A 14 23.50 26.03 -58.52
C LYS A 14 22.38 25.00 -58.32
N GLN A 15 22.35 23.93 -59.12
CA GLN A 15 21.36 22.86 -58.95
C GLN A 15 21.50 22.14 -57.61
N THR A 16 22.73 21.80 -57.21
CA THR A 16 22.99 21.19 -55.89
C THR A 16 22.60 22.11 -54.74
N GLU A 17 22.84 23.42 -54.86
CA GLU A 17 22.44 24.40 -53.86
C GLU A 17 20.91 24.53 -53.73
N GLU A 18 20.19 24.52 -54.86
CA GLU A 18 18.72 24.52 -54.87
C GLU A 18 18.14 23.24 -54.26
N GLU A 19 18.68 22.06 -54.60
CA GLU A 19 18.26 20.79 -54.01
C GLU A 19 18.53 20.76 -52.50
N LEU A 20 19.71 21.23 -52.07
CA LEU A 20 20.07 21.34 -50.66
C LEU A 20 19.11 22.27 -49.91
N ASN A 21 18.74 23.41 -50.51
CA ASN A 21 17.78 24.33 -49.92
C ASN A 21 16.37 23.72 -49.82
N LYS A 22 15.91 22.99 -50.85
CA LYS A 22 14.62 22.26 -50.79
C LYS A 22 14.63 21.22 -49.66
N TYR A 23 15.71 20.46 -49.54
CA TYR A 23 15.84 19.46 -48.49
C TYR A 23 15.88 20.08 -47.08
N ARG A 24 16.63 21.19 -46.91
CA ARG A 24 16.66 21.95 -45.65
C ARG A 24 15.28 22.47 -45.25
N ASN A 25 14.57 23.12 -46.17
CA ASN A 25 13.23 23.64 -45.90
C ASN A 25 12.25 22.53 -45.51
N HIS A 26 12.30 21.39 -46.19
CA HIS A 26 11.47 20.24 -45.86
C HIS A 26 11.79 19.63 -44.48
N LEU A 27 13.08 19.53 -44.13
CA LEU A 27 13.49 19.09 -42.80
C LEU A 27 13.04 20.06 -41.70
N GLU A 28 13.13 21.37 -41.94
CA GLU A 28 12.64 22.39 -40.99
C GLU A 28 11.14 22.26 -40.78
N GLU A 29 10.36 22.03 -41.85
CA GLU A 29 8.92 21.78 -41.76
C GLU A 29 8.61 20.51 -40.95
N LEU A 30 9.30 19.40 -41.23
CA LEU A 30 9.13 18.16 -40.49
C LEU A 30 9.48 18.32 -39.01
N ILE A 31 10.57 19.01 -38.70
CA ILE A 31 10.98 19.30 -37.32
C ILE A 31 9.91 20.17 -36.64
N ALA A 32 9.37 21.18 -37.31
CA ALA A 32 8.31 22.03 -36.76
C ALA A 32 7.05 21.22 -36.42
N ILE A 33 6.60 20.35 -37.34
CA ILE A 33 5.46 19.46 -37.14
C ILE A 33 5.72 18.52 -35.96
N ARG A 34 6.86 17.81 -35.97
CA ARG A 34 7.21 16.87 -34.89
C ARG A 34 7.38 17.55 -33.54
N THR A 35 7.95 18.75 -33.51
CA THR A 35 8.08 19.55 -32.29
C THR A 35 6.71 19.92 -31.74
N LYS A 36 5.76 20.29 -32.60
CA LYS A 36 4.38 20.56 -32.20
C LYS A 36 3.68 19.31 -31.66
N GLU A 37 3.81 18.16 -32.34
CA GLU A 37 3.28 16.88 -31.88
C GLU A 37 3.83 16.49 -30.52
N LEU A 38 5.15 16.59 -30.33
CA LEU A 38 5.80 16.28 -29.07
C LEU A 38 5.33 17.19 -27.94
N LYS A 39 5.23 18.50 -28.18
CA LYS A 39 4.68 19.45 -27.20
C LYS A 39 3.25 19.06 -26.78
N GLN A 40 2.39 18.71 -27.73
CA GLN A 40 1.03 18.28 -27.41
C GLN A 40 1.03 16.98 -26.59
N LYS A 41 1.86 16.01 -26.95
CA LYS A 41 2.00 14.76 -26.19
C LYS A 41 2.48 15.02 -24.76
N THR A 42 3.43 15.93 -24.57
CA THR A 42 3.91 16.32 -23.24
C THR A 42 2.78 16.91 -22.40
N VAL A 43 2.01 17.86 -22.96
CA VAL A 43 0.86 18.45 -22.26
C VAL A 43 -0.17 17.38 -21.87
N ASN A 44 -0.54 16.50 -22.81
CA ASN A 44 -1.50 15.43 -22.53
C ASN A 44 -1.00 14.47 -21.44
N LEU A 45 0.30 14.18 -21.40
CA LEU A 45 0.90 13.34 -20.37
C LEU A 45 0.90 14.04 -19.01
N GLU A 46 1.19 15.34 -18.97
CA GLU A 46 1.12 16.14 -17.75
C GLU A 46 -0.30 16.17 -17.18
N GLU A 47 -1.31 16.41 -18.04
CA GLU A 47 -2.72 16.37 -17.65
C GLU A 47 -3.14 15.00 -17.12
N ALA A 48 -2.77 13.91 -17.81
CA ALA A 48 -3.05 12.55 -17.37
C ALA A 48 -2.39 12.22 -16.01
N ASN A 49 -1.16 12.67 -15.80
CA ASN A 49 -0.45 12.49 -14.54
C ASN A 49 -1.12 13.25 -13.39
N ILE A 50 -1.60 14.48 -13.64
CA ILE A 50 -2.37 15.25 -12.66
C ILE A 50 -3.67 14.53 -12.31
N ALA A 51 -4.44 14.10 -13.33
CA ALA A 51 -5.68 13.39 -13.11
C ALA A 51 -5.47 12.09 -12.32
N LEU A 52 -4.43 11.32 -12.64
CA LEU A 52 -4.08 10.10 -11.91
C LEU A 52 -3.72 10.40 -10.45
N LYS A 53 -2.96 11.46 -10.20
CA LYS A 53 -2.61 11.88 -8.84
C LYS A 53 -3.85 12.22 -8.01
N VAL A 54 -4.77 13.00 -8.58
CA VAL A 54 -6.04 13.35 -7.93
C VAL A 54 -6.89 12.10 -7.66
N LEU A 55 -6.98 11.17 -8.61
CA LEU A 55 -7.71 9.91 -8.41
C LEU A 55 -7.09 9.05 -7.30
N LEU A 56 -5.76 9.00 -7.19
CA LEU A 56 -5.08 8.29 -6.11
C LEU A 56 -5.36 8.91 -4.74
N GLU A 57 -5.31 10.24 -4.64
CA GLU A 57 -5.66 10.97 -3.42
C GLU A 57 -7.13 10.73 -3.03
N GLN A 58 -8.05 10.80 -4.00
CA GLN A 58 -9.47 10.53 -3.76
C GLN A 58 -9.71 9.10 -3.28
N ARG A 59 -9.06 8.11 -3.91
CA ARG A 59 -9.17 6.70 -3.50
C ARG A 59 -8.77 6.49 -2.04
N ASP A 60 -7.73 7.17 -1.58
CA ASP A 60 -7.27 7.07 -0.20
C ASP A 60 -8.25 7.73 0.79
N VAL A 61 -8.93 8.80 0.38
CA VAL A 61 -10.04 9.42 1.14
C VAL A 61 -11.23 8.47 1.23
N ASP A 62 -11.71 7.97 0.09
CA ASP A 62 -12.87 7.06 0.01
C ASP A 62 -12.66 5.81 0.88
N LYS A 63 -11.44 5.26 0.84
CA LYS A 63 -11.05 4.12 1.69
C LYS A 63 -11.23 4.44 3.18
N LYS A 64 -10.72 5.58 3.64
CA LYS A 64 -10.84 6.01 5.04
C LYS A 64 -12.29 6.24 5.45
N GLU A 65 -13.13 6.77 4.55
CA GLU A 65 -14.55 6.96 4.82
C GLU A 65 -15.29 5.63 4.98
N ILE A 66 -15.02 4.66 4.12
CA ILE A 66 -15.58 3.31 4.22
C ILE A 66 -15.16 2.65 5.54
N GLU A 67 -13.86 2.69 5.87
CA GLU A 67 -13.31 2.14 7.11
C GLU A 67 -13.99 2.77 8.35
N LYS A 68 -14.09 4.10 8.40
CA LYS A 68 -14.77 4.84 9.48
C LYS A 68 -16.26 4.50 9.58
N SER A 69 -16.95 4.34 8.45
CA SER A 69 -18.36 3.96 8.41
C SER A 69 -18.59 2.55 8.96
N MET A 70 -17.74 1.59 8.57
CA MET A 70 -17.79 0.23 9.09
C MET A 70 -17.52 0.18 10.60
N LEU A 71 -16.50 0.89 11.08
CA LEU A 71 -16.20 1.01 12.51
C LEU A 71 -17.41 1.47 13.32
N ASN A 72 -18.03 2.57 12.90
CA ASN A 72 -19.22 3.10 13.56
C ASN A 72 -20.37 2.08 13.59
N LYS A 73 -20.56 1.32 12.50
CA LYS A 73 -21.61 0.29 12.45
C LYS A 73 -21.32 -0.85 13.41
N ILE A 74 -20.08 -1.35 13.47
CA ILE A 74 -19.71 -2.42 14.40
C ILE A 74 -19.87 -1.95 15.86
N GLU A 75 -19.40 -0.75 16.17
CA GLU A 75 -19.50 -0.18 17.52
C GLU A 75 -20.95 0.06 17.96
N LYS A 76 -21.82 0.50 17.06
CA LYS A 76 -23.22 0.84 17.41
C LYS A 76 -24.19 -0.32 17.27
N LEU A 77 -23.89 -1.32 16.43
CA LEU A 77 -24.84 -2.39 16.09
C LEU A 77 -24.39 -3.78 16.53
N VAL A 78 -23.11 -3.99 16.86
CA VAL A 78 -22.60 -5.31 17.26
C VAL A 78 -22.19 -5.33 18.73
N PHE A 79 -21.30 -4.43 19.16
CA PHE A 79 -20.82 -4.42 20.56
C PHE A 79 -21.92 -4.32 21.62
N PRO A 80 -22.99 -3.51 21.46
CA PRO A 80 -24.04 -3.41 22.49
C PRO A 80 -24.75 -4.75 22.75
N TYR A 81 -24.81 -5.64 21.76
CA TYR A 81 -25.40 -6.96 21.93
C TYR A 81 -24.40 -7.97 22.51
N LEU A 82 -23.10 -7.84 22.19
CA LEU A 82 -22.06 -8.64 22.85
C LEU A 82 -22.01 -8.36 24.35
N GLU A 83 -22.05 -7.09 24.75
CA GLU A 83 -22.12 -6.71 26.17
C GLU A 83 -23.37 -7.27 26.86
N LYS A 84 -24.55 -7.12 26.24
CA LYS A 84 -25.80 -7.70 26.76
C LYS A 84 -25.77 -9.22 26.89
N LEU A 85 -25.02 -9.91 26.03
CA LEU A 85 -24.85 -11.36 26.14
C LEU A 85 -23.92 -11.72 27.30
N LYS A 86 -22.84 -10.97 27.51
CA LYS A 86 -21.90 -11.15 28.64
C LYS A 86 -22.53 -10.89 30.00
N GLU A 87 -23.51 -10.00 30.07
CA GLU A 87 -24.24 -9.71 31.31
C GLU A 87 -25.17 -10.86 31.75
N LYS A 88 -25.45 -11.83 30.87
CA LYS A 88 -26.26 -13.00 31.20
C LYS A 88 -25.42 -14.08 31.87
N LYS A 89 -26.03 -14.82 32.81
CA LYS A 89 -25.45 -16.07 33.36
C LYS A 89 -25.49 -17.17 32.31
N LEU A 90 -24.52 -17.14 31.40
CA LEU A 90 -24.30 -18.15 30.36
C LEU A 90 -23.38 -19.28 30.86
N ASP A 91 -23.43 -20.43 30.19
CA ASP A 91 -22.55 -21.56 30.49
C ASP A 91 -21.07 -21.23 30.17
N SER A 92 -20.13 -22.03 30.67
CA SER A 92 -18.69 -21.73 30.50
C SER A 92 -18.26 -21.69 29.05
N ASP A 93 -18.82 -22.55 28.20
CA ASP A 93 -18.42 -22.65 26.80
C ASP A 93 -18.97 -21.48 25.96
N GLU A 94 -20.20 -21.03 26.24
CA GLU A 94 -20.81 -19.87 25.58
C GLU A 94 -20.03 -18.58 25.83
N ASN A 95 -19.56 -18.37 27.06
CA ASN A 95 -18.70 -17.24 27.41
C ASN A 95 -17.37 -17.27 26.65
N VAL A 96 -16.77 -18.46 26.47
CA VAL A 96 -15.54 -18.60 25.69
C VAL A 96 -15.77 -18.21 24.22
N TYR A 97 -16.89 -18.62 23.62
CA TYR A 97 -17.21 -18.22 22.24
C TYR A 97 -17.45 -16.72 22.11
N ILE A 98 -18.15 -16.10 23.07
CA ILE A 98 -18.38 -14.65 23.09
C ILE A 98 -17.05 -13.89 23.20
N ASP A 99 -16.15 -14.33 24.08
CA ASP A 99 -14.81 -13.73 24.23
C ASP A 99 -13.99 -13.83 22.93
N ILE A 100 -14.08 -14.96 22.21
CA ILE A 100 -13.41 -15.13 20.90
C ILE A 100 -14.01 -14.18 19.86
N ILE A 101 -15.35 -14.09 19.78
CA ILE A 101 -16.04 -13.22 18.82
C ILE A 101 -15.67 -11.75 19.08
N GLU A 102 -15.68 -11.32 20.35
CA GLU A 102 -15.31 -9.97 20.72
C GLU A 102 -13.84 -9.68 20.39
N ALA A 103 -12.92 -10.60 20.68
CA ALA A 103 -11.50 -10.46 20.34
C ALA A 103 -11.30 -10.31 18.82
N ASN A 104 -11.95 -11.16 18.02
CA ASN A 104 -11.87 -11.08 16.55
C ASN A 104 -12.47 -9.79 16.00
N LEU A 105 -13.59 -9.32 16.57
CA LEU A 105 -14.19 -8.06 16.15
C LEU A 105 -13.32 -6.86 16.54
N LYS A 106 -12.69 -6.87 17.71
CA LYS A 106 -11.71 -5.85 18.10
C LYS A 106 -10.47 -5.87 17.20
N GLU A 107 -10.03 -7.04 16.74
CA GLU A 107 -8.97 -7.16 15.74
C GLU A 107 -9.41 -6.53 14.41
N ILE A 108 -10.59 -6.91 13.90
CA ILE A 108 -11.13 -6.36 12.65
C ILE A 108 -11.29 -4.84 12.73
N THR A 109 -11.84 -4.32 13.83
CA THR A 109 -11.95 -2.86 14.01
C THR A 109 -10.58 -2.21 14.15
N SER A 110 -9.60 -2.86 14.77
CA SER A 110 -8.23 -2.33 14.84
C SER A 110 -7.54 -2.22 13.47
N LEU A 111 -7.88 -3.09 12.51
CA LEU A 111 -7.35 -3.02 11.14
C LEU A 111 -7.96 -1.87 10.32
N LEU A 112 -9.15 -1.40 10.71
CA LEU A 112 -9.88 -0.33 10.04
C LEU A 112 -9.51 1.07 10.59
N SER A 113 -8.65 1.17 11.61
CA SER A 113 -8.14 2.44 12.14
C SER A 113 -6.59 2.46 12.20
N PRO A 114 -5.91 2.63 11.05
CA PRO A 114 -4.45 2.51 10.98
C PRO A 114 -3.67 3.64 11.67
N ASP A 115 -4.32 4.75 12.08
CA ASP A 115 -3.67 5.85 12.82
C ASP A 115 -3.06 5.40 14.16
N LEU A 116 -3.32 4.16 14.62
CA LEU A 116 -2.81 3.60 15.86
C LEU A 116 -1.80 2.43 15.73
N PHE A 117 -1.57 1.83 14.55
CA PHE A 117 -0.90 0.50 14.54
C PHE A 117 0.01 0.17 13.35
N GLY A 118 1.07 0.96 13.15
CA GLY A 118 2.14 0.67 12.17
C GLY A 118 2.95 -0.62 12.35
N GLN A 119 2.66 -1.48 13.36
CA GLN A 119 3.50 -2.64 13.71
C GLN A 119 2.88 -4.02 13.46
N PHE A 120 1.56 -4.16 13.30
CA PHE A 120 0.90 -5.46 13.07
C PHE A 120 0.68 -5.83 11.61
N SER A 121 0.94 -4.93 10.67
CA SER A 121 0.81 -5.18 9.21
C SER A 121 1.68 -6.32 8.67
N LYS A 122 2.65 -6.81 9.45
CA LYS A 122 3.60 -7.87 9.05
C LYS A 122 3.23 -9.26 9.56
N LEU A 123 2.20 -9.40 10.41
CA LEU A 123 1.79 -10.68 10.98
C LEU A 123 0.69 -11.34 10.13
N THR A 124 0.70 -12.67 10.06
CA THR A 124 -0.42 -13.44 9.48
C THR A 124 -1.58 -13.52 10.48
N PRO A 125 -2.82 -13.77 10.04
CA PRO A 125 -3.98 -13.87 10.95
C PRO A 125 -3.76 -14.82 12.14
N THR A 126 -3.18 -16.00 11.92
CA THR A 126 -2.86 -16.97 12.99
C THR A 126 -1.79 -16.45 13.97
N GLU A 127 -0.85 -15.64 13.48
CA GLU A 127 0.18 -15.01 14.33
C GLU A 127 -0.38 -13.84 15.13
N ILE A 128 -1.37 -13.12 14.61
CA ILE A 128 -2.09 -12.07 15.35
C ILE A 128 -2.88 -12.71 16.49
N GLN A 129 -3.66 -13.75 16.20
CA GLN A 129 -4.39 -14.52 17.21
C GLN A 129 -3.47 -15.05 18.33
N ILE A 130 -2.30 -15.59 17.98
CA ILE A 130 -1.32 -16.06 18.96
C ILE A 130 -0.67 -14.89 19.72
N ALA A 131 -0.38 -13.77 19.06
CA ALA A 131 0.15 -12.56 19.68
C ALA A 131 -0.82 -11.97 20.72
N ASP A 132 -2.12 -11.99 20.45
CA ASP A 132 -3.15 -11.55 21.39
C ASP A 132 -3.22 -12.42 22.63
N MET A 133 -3.20 -13.75 22.46
CA MET A 133 -3.16 -14.67 23.60
C MET A 133 -1.87 -14.48 24.44
N ILE A 134 -0.73 -14.18 23.80
CA ILE A 134 0.52 -13.84 24.50
C ILE A 134 0.39 -12.54 25.28
N ARG A 135 -0.22 -11.50 24.67
CA ARG A 135 -0.50 -10.20 25.31
C ARG A 135 -1.35 -10.38 26.56
N MET A 136 -2.39 -11.20 26.48
CA MET A 136 -3.26 -11.60 27.61
C MET A 136 -2.55 -12.46 28.67
N GLY A 137 -1.28 -12.83 28.47
CA GLY A 137 -0.48 -13.56 29.44
C GLY A 137 -0.60 -15.07 29.37
N LYS A 138 -1.23 -15.63 28.33
CA LYS A 138 -1.30 -17.08 28.14
C LYS A 138 0.08 -17.66 27.83
N THR A 139 0.37 -18.82 28.41
CA THR A 139 1.58 -19.60 28.17
C THR A 139 1.47 -20.40 26.87
N THR A 140 2.61 -20.86 26.34
CA THR A 140 2.65 -21.71 25.13
C THR A 140 1.75 -22.94 25.27
N LYS A 141 1.70 -23.55 26.47
CA LYS A 141 0.89 -24.75 26.75
C LYS A 141 -0.61 -24.43 26.76
N GLU A 142 -1.01 -23.30 27.32
CA GLU A 142 -2.42 -22.87 27.34
C GLU A 142 -2.92 -22.53 25.94
N ILE A 143 -2.12 -21.80 25.16
CA ILE A 143 -2.43 -21.48 23.76
C ILE A 143 -2.54 -22.77 22.93
N ALA A 144 -1.63 -23.72 23.13
CA ALA A 144 -1.65 -25.01 22.45
C ALA A 144 -2.93 -25.80 22.77
N LYS A 145 -3.33 -25.83 24.05
CA LYS A 145 -4.57 -26.48 24.50
C LYS A 145 -5.81 -25.80 23.88
N LEU A 146 -5.85 -24.47 23.88
CA LEU A 146 -6.97 -23.70 23.34
C LEU A 146 -7.13 -23.88 21.82
N LEU A 147 -6.02 -23.85 21.08
CA LEU A 147 -6.02 -23.99 19.62
C LEU A 147 -6.00 -25.46 19.15
N LYS A 148 -5.99 -26.43 20.07
CA LYS A 148 -5.84 -27.87 19.78
C LYS A 148 -4.61 -28.16 18.90
N LEU A 149 -3.51 -27.45 19.14
CA LEU A 149 -2.23 -27.58 18.44
C LEU A 149 -1.15 -28.11 19.37
N SER A 150 -0.04 -28.59 18.80
CA SER A 150 1.11 -28.98 19.62
C SER A 150 1.78 -27.75 20.26
N PRO A 151 2.33 -27.85 21.48
CA PRO A 151 3.13 -26.79 22.09
C PRO A 151 4.31 -26.34 21.20
N THR A 152 4.87 -27.27 20.42
CA THR A 152 5.95 -27.01 19.46
C THR A 152 5.49 -26.13 18.30
N THR A 153 4.28 -26.33 17.81
CA THR A 153 3.66 -25.48 16.77
C THR A 153 3.51 -24.05 17.28
N ILE A 154 3.01 -23.87 18.51
CA ILE A 154 2.87 -22.54 19.12
C ILE A 154 4.22 -21.88 19.37
N ALA A 155 5.24 -22.64 19.79
CA ALA A 155 6.60 -22.13 19.95
C ALA A 155 7.17 -21.61 18.61
N THR A 156 6.87 -22.31 17.51
CA THR A 156 7.28 -21.90 16.16
C THR A 156 6.59 -20.60 15.74
N HIS A 157 5.28 -20.48 15.94
CA HIS A 157 4.57 -19.22 15.68
C HIS A 157 5.09 -18.07 16.54
N ARG A 158 5.37 -18.30 17.84
CA ARG A 158 6.01 -17.31 18.74
C ARG A 158 7.34 -16.81 18.19
N GLN A 159 8.15 -17.69 17.62
CA GLN A 159 9.42 -17.32 17.01
C GLN A 159 9.22 -16.51 15.72
N ASN A 160 8.24 -16.86 14.90
CA ASN A 160 7.92 -16.10 13.69
C ASN A 160 7.41 -14.69 14.01
N ILE A 161 6.57 -14.56 15.04
CA ILE A 161 6.14 -13.26 15.57
C ILE A 161 7.35 -12.42 16.01
N ARG A 162 8.30 -13.01 16.76
CA ARG A 162 9.53 -12.30 17.14
C ARG A 162 10.33 -11.83 15.93
N LYS A 163 10.46 -12.65 14.89
CA LYS A 163 11.16 -12.27 13.66
C LYS A 163 10.47 -11.11 12.95
N LYS A 164 9.15 -11.19 12.77
CA LYS A 164 8.33 -10.18 12.08
C LYS A 164 8.25 -8.84 12.81
N LEU A 165 8.37 -8.86 14.14
CA LEU A 165 8.47 -7.67 14.99
C LEU A 165 9.92 -7.17 15.20
N ALA A 166 10.90 -7.72 14.47
CA ALA A 166 12.32 -7.36 14.61
C ALA A 166 12.88 -7.47 16.05
N LEU A 167 12.43 -8.50 16.78
CA LEU A 167 12.84 -8.85 18.14
C LEU A 167 13.84 -10.02 18.18
N THR A 168 14.31 -10.47 17.01
CA THR A 168 15.37 -11.46 16.88
C THR A 168 16.64 -10.97 17.61
N ASN A 169 17.24 -11.81 18.44
CA ASN A 169 18.46 -11.53 19.21
C ASN A 169 18.37 -10.37 20.24
N LYS A 170 17.18 -9.84 20.52
CA LYS A 170 16.97 -8.84 21.58
C LYS A 170 16.53 -9.51 22.88
N LYS A 171 17.12 -9.10 24.02
CA LYS A 171 16.73 -9.57 25.38
C LYS A 171 15.31 -9.18 25.82
N MET A 172 14.54 -8.49 24.97
CA MET A 172 13.16 -8.08 25.28
C MET A 172 12.17 -9.26 25.28
N ASN A 173 11.27 -9.25 26.27
CA ASN A 173 10.19 -10.21 26.40
C ASN A 173 9.06 -9.87 25.41
N LEU A 174 8.60 -10.88 24.67
CA LEU A 174 7.59 -10.73 23.62
C LEU A 174 6.25 -10.20 24.16
N ARG A 175 5.84 -10.61 25.37
CA ARG A 175 4.63 -10.10 26.02
C ARG A 175 4.77 -8.62 26.34
N THR A 176 5.89 -8.20 26.93
CA THR A 176 6.10 -6.78 27.26
C THR A 176 6.18 -5.89 26.02
N THR A 177 6.70 -6.38 24.90
CA THR A 177 6.73 -5.61 23.65
C THR A 177 5.34 -5.50 23.02
N LEU A 178 4.53 -6.55 23.12
CA LEU A 178 3.14 -6.55 22.64
C LEU A 178 2.20 -5.72 23.53
N SER A 179 2.54 -5.50 24.80
CA SER A 179 1.74 -4.71 25.75
C SER A 179 2.16 -3.24 25.87
N LYS A 180 3.35 -2.86 25.38
CA LYS A 180 3.91 -1.49 25.45
C LYS A 180 3.49 -0.58 24.29
N SER A 181 2.67 -1.06 23.36
CA SER A 181 2.21 -0.29 22.19
C SER A 181 0.92 0.52 22.49
N GLN A 182 0.81 1.04 23.72
CA GLN A 182 -0.23 1.99 24.13
C GLN A 182 0.18 3.42 23.77
#